data_AF-A0A7Y0ADA4-F1
#
_entry.id   AF-A0A7Y0ADA4-F1
#
_cell.length_a   1.000
_cell.length_b   1.000
_cell.length_c   1.000
_cell.angle_alpha   90.00
_cell.angle_beta   90.00
_cell.angle_gamma   90.00
#
_symmetry.space_group_name_H-M   'P 1'
#
loop_
_entity.id
_entity.type
_entity.pdbx_description
1 polymer ?
#
loop_
_entity_poly.entity_id
_entity_poly.type
_entity_poly.pdbx_seq_one_letter_code
_entity_poly.pdbx_strand_id
1 'polypeptide(L)'
;MNLSTFFLRTLAAAGGALSLAVAAPAWGQALPPSSARPASSTVLPPSQAPAATPATTTGQQTTTRGGVVPAQLPGQPTSPTQFGQPGPALTSPDSPTPLTGGNATTPGANAVPTTPGVPAAPHTAGTSGAAPGKYDVNVGLAQGATLAPLATDTLRFTLDQAMLRFMQANFQLLAQHYNIDVANAAIRQALLRDNPNLQAEINAYNPNTGTFFPLQKQTDPISPTGGTVVVQLQQLIDISGRRSKLTQLSRTGLAVQQATFEDVLRQARYQLVQSFYNVAAERRKLSFTDQERAQLGRLLAAYRERLRLGVVASYEVTRLELEQQSLERDRADQLNQLTQDEATLRVLLAAPGTVFVAPQGVEFLPEPPAAVPALADLTTQAYSLRPDLRAATEQTTYADQNLRVQHSLAIPKLLVGVDYASQGNTYPHYFGVQSAIDLPVFNRNQGNVQAAKIGVQQTGIALGGTKLQVEQDVNTAYEQLQRAIQLRQTITPDYLARTANVSRDAVTDYNRRLIDLVSFIDKFRAYKDAQLNLIDIGNRLLQAEQQVNFATNAKVF
;
A
#
# COMPACT_ATOMS: atom_id res chain seq x y z
N MET A 1 32.75 -78.29 -20.75
CA MET A 1 33.11 -76.85 -20.82
C MET A 1 32.40 -76.12 -19.67
N ASN A 2 32.84 -74.93 -19.29
CA ASN A 2 32.45 -74.29 -18.04
C ASN A 2 30.99 -73.77 -18.02
N LEU A 3 30.36 -73.89 -16.84
CA LEU A 3 29.51 -72.93 -16.11
C LEU A 3 28.78 -71.84 -16.95
N SER A 4 27.45 -71.66 -16.96
CA SER A 4 26.41 -71.67 -15.89
C SER A 4 26.67 -70.66 -14.76
N THR A 5 25.71 -69.96 -14.14
CA THR A 5 24.67 -70.50 -13.23
C THR A 5 23.77 -69.36 -12.70
N PHE A 6 22.43 -69.45 -12.85
CA PHE A 6 21.38 -68.77 -12.03
C PHE A 6 21.31 -67.21 -12.09
N PHE A 7 20.25 -66.51 -11.64
CA PHE A 7 19.05 -66.89 -10.86
C PHE A 7 17.73 -66.33 -11.46
N LEU A 8 16.60 -66.98 -11.14
CA LEU A 8 15.20 -66.60 -11.46
C LEU A 8 14.69 -65.47 -10.51
N ARG A 9 13.62 -64.69 -10.76
CA ARG A 9 12.33 -64.81 -11.52
C ARG A 9 11.18 -65.53 -10.79
N THR A 10 10.31 -64.75 -10.12
CA THR A 10 8.96 -65.12 -9.63
C THR A 10 8.08 -63.86 -9.60
N LEU A 11 6.75 -63.92 -9.75
CA LEU A 11 5.89 -64.83 -10.53
C LEU A 11 4.60 -64.04 -10.90
N ALA A 12 3.85 -64.45 -11.93
CA ALA A 12 2.61 -63.78 -12.33
C ALA A 12 1.40 -64.74 -12.29
N ALA A 13 0.41 -64.41 -11.47
CA ALA A 13 -0.99 -64.89 -11.49
C ALA A 13 -1.78 -64.06 -10.45
N ALA A 14 -3.10 -63.84 -10.54
CA ALA A 14 -4.07 -64.32 -11.52
C ALA A 14 -4.96 -63.16 -12.00
N GLY A 15 -5.61 -63.32 -13.15
CA GLY A 15 -6.64 -62.38 -13.62
C GLY A 15 -8.00 -62.67 -12.97
N GLY A 16 -8.68 -61.62 -12.52
CA GLY A 16 -10.11 -61.65 -12.14
C GLY A 16 -10.87 -60.66 -13.01
N ALA A 17 -11.71 -61.15 -13.91
CA ALA A 17 -12.52 -60.29 -14.78
C ALA A 17 -13.79 -59.84 -14.05
N LEU A 18 -14.04 -58.53 -14.00
CA LEU A 18 -15.34 -57.98 -13.63
C LEU A 18 -15.59 -56.68 -14.41
N SER A 19 -16.48 -56.78 -15.40
CA SER A 19 -16.91 -55.65 -16.23
C SER A 19 -18.09 -54.93 -15.60
N LEU A 20 -17.98 -53.62 -15.43
CA LEU A 20 -19.11 -52.72 -15.23
C LEU A 20 -18.85 -51.39 -15.98
N ALA A 21 -19.90 -50.80 -16.53
CA ALA A 21 -19.83 -49.72 -17.51
C ALA A 21 -20.25 -48.35 -16.91
N VAL A 22 -20.65 -47.41 -17.79
CA VAL A 22 -20.87 -45.96 -17.56
C VAL A 22 -19.56 -45.16 -17.68
N ALA A 23 -19.12 -44.72 -18.87
CA ALA A 23 -19.78 -43.89 -19.90
C ALA A 23 -19.92 -42.41 -19.51
N ALA A 24 -19.11 -41.56 -20.14
CA ALA A 24 -19.21 -40.11 -20.13
C ALA A 24 -19.18 -39.60 -21.59
N PRO A 25 -20.26 -38.98 -22.12
CA PRO A 25 -20.28 -38.47 -23.48
C PRO A 25 -19.58 -37.10 -23.57
N ALA A 26 -18.95 -36.83 -24.72
CA ALA A 26 -18.27 -35.57 -24.97
C ALA A 26 -19.24 -34.46 -25.40
N TRP A 27 -18.90 -33.21 -25.07
CA TRP A 27 -19.31 -32.03 -25.84
C TRP A 27 -18.07 -31.21 -26.18
N GLY A 28 -17.65 -31.30 -27.44
CA GLY A 28 -16.75 -30.34 -28.05
C GLY A 28 -17.48 -29.63 -29.19
N GLN A 29 -17.29 -28.31 -29.30
CA GLN A 29 -17.44 -27.60 -30.56
C GLN A 29 -16.23 -26.71 -30.78
N ALA A 30 -15.83 -26.55 -32.04
CA ALA A 30 -14.61 -25.88 -32.43
C ALA A 30 -14.87 -24.45 -32.89
N LEU A 31 -13.83 -23.62 -32.89
CA LEU A 31 -13.77 -22.36 -33.61
C LEU A 31 -12.59 -22.40 -34.61
N PRO A 32 -12.73 -21.78 -35.80
CA PRO A 32 -11.80 -21.98 -36.91
C PRO A 32 -10.50 -21.16 -36.77
N PRO A 33 -9.41 -21.57 -37.44
CA PRO A 33 -8.17 -20.80 -37.48
C PRO A 33 -8.32 -19.56 -38.39
N SER A 34 -7.73 -18.43 -37.99
CA SER A 34 -7.61 -17.22 -38.81
C SER A 34 -6.15 -16.83 -39.00
N SER A 35 -5.81 -16.49 -40.24
CA SER A 35 -4.47 -16.27 -40.80
C SER A 35 -3.58 -15.26 -40.06
N ALA A 36 -2.27 -15.55 -40.00
CA ALA A 36 -1.24 -14.60 -39.55
C ALA A 36 -0.58 -13.86 -40.72
N ARG A 37 -0.31 -12.54 -40.56
CA ARG A 37 0.85 -11.83 -41.13
C ARG A 37 1.10 -10.49 -40.39
N PRO A 38 2.22 -9.77 -40.65
CA PRO A 38 3.35 -9.80 -39.71
C PRO A 38 3.56 -8.49 -38.94
N ALA A 39 4.36 -8.55 -37.86
CA ALA A 39 4.88 -7.37 -37.19
C ALA A 39 6.03 -6.72 -37.98
N SER A 40 5.98 -5.41 -38.17
CA SER A 40 7.07 -4.59 -38.72
C SER A 40 8.05 -4.19 -37.62
N SER A 41 9.35 -4.45 -37.81
CA SER A 41 10.40 -4.18 -36.84
C SER A 41 11.00 -2.77 -36.99
N THR A 42 10.93 -1.95 -35.93
CA THR A 42 11.74 -0.74 -35.78
C THR A 42 12.62 -0.91 -34.56
N VAL A 43 13.94 -0.96 -34.76
CA VAL A 43 14.93 -1.20 -33.69
C VAL A 43 15.50 0.13 -33.20
N LEU A 44 15.47 0.35 -31.88
CA LEU A 44 16.23 1.40 -31.20
C LEU A 44 17.58 0.83 -30.70
N PRO A 45 18.69 1.58 -30.81
CA PRO A 45 20.01 1.09 -30.44
C PRO A 45 20.23 1.07 -28.91
N PRO A 46 20.97 0.09 -28.36
CA PRO A 46 21.33 0.05 -26.94
C PRO A 46 22.46 1.02 -26.60
N SER A 47 22.44 1.52 -25.35
CA SER A 47 23.49 2.38 -24.78
C SER A 47 24.81 1.63 -24.59
N GLN A 48 25.93 2.33 -24.75
CA GLN A 48 27.28 1.79 -24.53
C GLN A 48 27.77 2.08 -23.10
N ALA A 49 28.45 1.10 -22.50
CA ALA A 49 29.35 1.30 -21.35
C ALA A 49 30.79 0.96 -21.80
N PRO A 50 31.82 1.70 -21.35
CA PRO A 50 33.14 1.64 -21.96
C PRO A 50 33.94 0.38 -21.56
N ALA A 51 34.59 -0.23 -22.54
CA ALA A 51 35.64 -1.23 -22.34
C ALA A 51 37.02 -0.56 -22.32
N ALA A 52 37.95 -1.11 -21.54
CA ALA A 52 39.34 -0.65 -21.47
C ALA A 52 40.30 -1.69 -22.06
N THR A 53 41.25 -1.23 -22.88
CA THR A 53 42.32 -2.03 -23.50
C THR A 53 43.64 -1.24 -23.54
N PRO A 54 44.81 -1.89 -23.66
CA PRO A 54 45.99 -1.47 -22.88
C PRO A 54 47.13 -0.74 -23.62
N ALA A 55 47.87 0.03 -22.81
CA ALA A 55 49.31 0.32 -22.82
C ALA A 55 50.16 0.29 -24.11
N THR A 56 50.92 1.39 -24.31
CA THR A 56 52.25 1.37 -24.95
C THR A 56 53.23 2.28 -24.19
N THR A 57 54.53 1.93 -24.22
CA THR A 57 55.65 2.42 -23.40
C THR A 57 56.19 3.82 -23.74
N THR A 58 56.68 4.59 -22.75
CA THR A 58 58.02 5.23 -22.65
C THR A 58 58.11 6.25 -21.48
N GLY A 59 59.23 6.33 -20.75
CA GLY A 59 59.56 7.55 -19.95
C GLY A 59 60.09 7.41 -18.51
N GLN A 60 61.31 6.87 -18.34
CA GLN A 60 62.34 7.22 -17.33
C GLN A 60 62.05 7.61 -15.84
N GLN A 61 62.88 7.00 -14.97
CA GLN A 61 63.61 7.57 -13.80
C GLN A 61 62.96 7.75 -12.40
N THR A 62 63.61 7.08 -11.42
CA THR A 62 63.93 7.51 -10.02
C THR A 62 62.80 7.78 -8.99
N THR A 63 62.91 7.50 -7.68
CA THR A 63 63.84 6.72 -6.82
C THR A 63 63.25 6.57 -5.39
N THR A 64 63.46 5.43 -4.71
CA THR A 64 63.49 5.26 -3.21
C THR A 64 62.21 5.60 -2.38
N ARG A 65 61.99 5.16 -1.12
CA ARG A 65 62.48 4.02 -0.28
C ARG A 65 61.71 3.99 1.07
N GLY A 66 61.09 2.86 1.43
CA GLY A 66 60.53 2.61 2.79
C GLY A 66 59.22 3.33 3.13
N GLY A 67 58.49 3.00 4.20
CA GLY A 67 58.69 1.93 5.19
C GLY A 67 57.43 1.67 6.06
N VAL A 68 57.42 0.55 6.80
CA VAL A 68 56.34 0.06 7.71
C VAL A 68 56.46 0.81 9.06
N VAL A 69 55.49 0.97 10.01
CA VAL A 69 54.73 -0.01 10.85
C VAL A 69 53.39 0.62 11.41
N PRO A 70 52.67 0.16 12.48
CA PRO A 70 51.27 -0.30 12.35
C PRO A 70 50.20 0.50 13.16
N ALA A 71 49.01 -0.09 13.37
CA ALA A 71 47.79 0.52 13.92
C ALA A 71 47.40 0.08 15.35
N GLN A 72 46.48 0.82 16.00
CA GLN A 72 45.76 0.40 17.23
C GLN A 72 44.38 1.11 17.40
N LEU A 73 43.53 0.56 18.28
CA LEU A 73 42.13 0.95 18.63
C LEU A 73 42.03 1.20 20.16
N PRO A 74 40.86 1.45 20.81
CA PRO A 74 39.65 2.26 20.48
C PRO A 74 39.25 3.26 21.61
N GLY A 75 38.15 4.02 21.47
CA GLY A 75 37.54 4.77 22.61
C GLY A 75 36.25 5.59 22.31
N GLN A 76 35.37 5.70 23.31
CA GLN A 76 34.10 6.47 23.38
C GLN A 76 34.01 7.13 24.79
N PRO A 77 32.98 7.90 25.19
CA PRO A 77 32.09 8.86 24.50
C PRO A 77 31.92 10.21 25.27
N THR A 78 31.13 11.18 24.78
CA THR A 78 30.30 12.12 25.61
C THR A 78 29.29 12.93 24.76
N SER A 79 28.27 13.49 25.41
CA SER A 79 27.18 14.36 24.88
C SER A 79 26.98 15.55 25.87
N PRO A 80 25.93 16.43 25.83
CA PRO A 80 25.00 16.89 24.78
C PRO A 80 24.86 18.46 24.79
N THR A 81 23.65 19.01 24.52
CA THR A 81 23.14 20.37 24.93
C THR A 81 23.43 21.57 23.97
N GLN A 82 22.61 22.63 23.78
CA GLN A 82 21.12 22.86 23.67
C GLN A 82 20.84 24.34 23.23
N PHE A 83 19.61 24.65 22.75
CA PHE A 83 18.95 25.99 22.61
C PHE A 83 19.48 27.05 21.60
N GLY A 84 18.54 27.88 21.06
CA GLY A 84 18.83 29.17 20.38
C GLY A 84 17.88 29.61 19.25
N GLN A 85 16.89 30.46 19.55
CA GLN A 85 16.07 31.27 18.61
C GLN A 85 15.81 32.66 19.27
N PRO A 86 15.21 33.69 18.60
CA PRO A 86 14.79 33.85 17.20
C PRO A 86 15.32 35.15 16.52
N GLY A 87 14.81 35.50 15.32
CA GLY A 87 14.99 36.80 14.64
C GLY A 87 13.71 37.26 13.89
N PRO A 88 13.48 38.57 13.65
CA PRO A 88 12.11 39.12 13.48
C PRO A 88 11.61 39.28 12.03
N ALA A 89 10.30 39.60 11.91
CA ALA A 89 9.56 39.79 10.65
C ALA A 89 9.14 41.25 10.40
N LEU A 90 8.86 41.60 9.13
CA LEU A 90 8.26 42.89 8.73
C LEU A 90 7.24 42.77 7.57
N THR A 91 6.03 43.28 7.83
CA THR A 91 5.13 44.07 6.96
C THR A 91 4.60 43.55 5.60
N SER A 92 3.26 43.54 5.48
CA SER A 92 2.48 43.85 4.26
C SER A 92 1.92 45.29 4.36
N PRO A 93 1.27 45.87 3.32
CA PRO A 93 -0.18 45.68 3.12
C PRO A 93 -0.72 45.81 1.65
N ASP A 94 -2.04 45.87 1.54
CA ASP A 94 -2.90 46.45 0.47
C ASP A 94 -3.38 45.64 -0.77
N SER A 95 -4.51 46.12 -1.32
CA SER A 95 -5.45 45.58 -2.33
C SER A 95 -6.42 46.75 -2.74
N PRO A 96 -7.55 46.64 -3.51
CA PRO A 96 -8.23 45.48 -4.13
C PRO A 96 -8.93 45.66 -5.55
N THR A 97 -9.29 44.54 -6.22
CA THR A 97 -10.51 44.33 -7.09
C THR A 97 -10.77 45.17 -8.38
N PRO A 98 -11.83 44.90 -9.22
CA PRO A 98 -12.36 43.63 -9.80
C PRO A 98 -12.75 43.76 -11.33
N LEU A 99 -13.41 42.75 -11.97
CA LEU A 99 -14.69 42.85 -12.75
C LEU A 99 -15.02 41.68 -13.74
N THR A 100 -16.28 41.19 -13.75
CA THR A 100 -17.09 40.54 -14.85
C THR A 100 -16.56 39.30 -15.65
N GLY A 101 -17.36 38.36 -16.21
CA GLY A 101 -18.82 38.11 -16.40
C GLY A 101 -19.14 37.70 -17.87
N GLY A 102 -20.08 36.80 -18.28
CA GLY A 102 -21.11 35.93 -17.65
C GLY A 102 -21.90 35.09 -18.73
N ASN A 103 -23.11 34.55 -18.43
CA ASN A 103 -24.08 33.82 -19.31
C ASN A 103 -23.72 32.38 -19.83
N ALA A 104 -24.63 31.49 -20.29
CA ALA A 104 -26.08 31.22 -20.02
C ALA A 104 -26.58 29.92 -20.74
N THR A 105 -27.86 29.53 -20.49
CA THR A 105 -28.82 28.66 -21.26
C THR A 105 -28.80 27.11 -21.24
N THR A 106 -30.05 26.58 -21.21
CA THR A 106 -30.62 25.26 -21.59
C THR A 106 -32.00 25.57 -22.28
N PRO A 107 -32.96 24.67 -22.64
CA PRO A 107 -33.09 23.20 -22.48
C PRO A 107 -33.73 22.39 -23.67
N GLY A 108 -33.97 21.09 -23.47
CA GLY A 108 -34.98 20.26 -24.19
C GLY A 108 -34.43 19.15 -25.12
N ALA A 109 -35.18 18.08 -25.48
CA ALA A 109 -36.42 17.49 -24.93
C ALA A 109 -36.69 16.08 -25.54
N ASN A 110 -37.48 15.23 -24.84
CA ASN A 110 -38.09 13.95 -25.28
C ASN A 110 -37.11 12.76 -25.55
N ALA A 111 -37.51 11.48 -25.54
CA ALA A 111 -38.84 10.85 -25.47
C ALA A 111 -38.87 9.57 -24.57
N VAL A 112 -40.06 8.95 -24.41
CA VAL A 112 -40.36 7.78 -23.55
C VAL A 112 -40.98 6.64 -24.38
N PRO A 113 -40.78 5.35 -24.01
CA PRO A 113 -41.93 4.45 -23.88
C PRO A 113 -41.86 3.41 -22.71
N THR A 114 -42.83 3.51 -21.79
CA THR A 114 -43.65 2.42 -21.17
C THR A 114 -43.06 1.06 -20.72
N THR A 115 -43.00 0.85 -19.39
CA THR A 115 -43.76 -0.15 -18.55
C THR A 115 -44.29 -1.50 -19.11
N PRO A 116 -44.63 -2.53 -18.27
CA PRO A 116 -44.30 -2.80 -16.84
C PRO A 116 -43.92 -4.29 -16.51
N GLY A 117 -43.57 -4.59 -15.25
CA GLY A 117 -43.50 -5.98 -14.72
C GLY A 117 -43.19 -6.05 -13.22
N VAL A 118 -44.02 -6.78 -12.43
CA VAL A 118 -44.01 -6.78 -10.94
C VAL A 118 -43.64 -8.19 -10.38
N PRO A 119 -43.66 -8.50 -9.06
CA PRO A 119 -42.46 -8.77 -8.26
C PRO A 119 -42.30 -10.22 -7.74
N ALA A 120 -41.18 -10.51 -7.04
CA ALA A 120 -41.16 -11.51 -5.95
C ALA A 120 -39.96 -11.34 -4.98
N ALA A 121 -40.21 -11.63 -3.70
CA ALA A 121 -39.27 -11.85 -2.58
C ALA A 121 -40.04 -12.68 -1.52
N PRO A 122 -39.58 -12.88 -0.26
CA PRO A 122 -38.23 -13.09 0.28
C PRO A 122 -38.12 -14.39 1.14
N HIS A 123 -36.90 -14.91 1.37
CA HIS A 123 -36.61 -15.85 2.48
C HIS A 123 -35.22 -15.54 3.07
N THR A 124 -35.07 -14.89 4.24
CA THR A 124 -35.27 -15.34 5.64
C THR A 124 -34.17 -16.24 6.21
N ALA A 125 -33.17 -15.57 6.80
CA ALA A 125 -32.23 -15.92 7.89
C ALA A 125 -32.10 -17.38 8.42
N GLY A 126 -30.84 -17.76 8.67
CA GLY A 126 -30.41 -18.79 9.62
C GLY A 126 -29.14 -18.32 10.35
N THR A 127 -28.89 -18.79 11.58
CA THR A 127 -28.15 -18.00 12.60
C THR A 127 -26.91 -18.69 13.19
N SER A 128 -25.97 -17.85 13.66
CA SER A 128 -24.98 -18.12 14.73
C SER A 128 -23.70 -18.89 14.38
N GLY A 129 -22.57 -18.43 14.94
CA GLY A 129 -21.24 -19.01 14.73
C GLY A 129 -20.09 -18.04 15.01
N ALA A 130 -20.11 -17.32 16.13
CA ALA A 130 -19.15 -16.24 16.41
C ALA A 130 -17.76 -16.77 16.82
N ALA A 131 -16.83 -16.85 15.87
CA ALA A 131 -15.39 -16.83 16.14
C ALA A 131 -14.87 -15.37 16.21
N PRO A 132 -13.73 -15.08 16.88
CA PRO A 132 -13.10 -13.77 16.82
C PRO A 132 -12.67 -13.48 15.37
N GLY A 133 -13.45 -12.62 14.70
CA GLY A 133 -13.34 -12.39 13.27
C GLY A 133 -12.01 -11.74 12.87
N LYS A 134 -11.20 -12.47 12.12
CA LYS A 134 -10.26 -11.84 11.18
C LYS A 134 -11.08 -11.11 10.12
N TYR A 135 -10.55 -10.03 9.59
CA TYR A 135 -11.20 -9.30 8.51
C TYR A 135 -11.03 -10.11 7.21
N ASP A 136 -12.10 -10.79 6.77
CA ASP A 136 -12.08 -11.58 5.54
C ASP A 136 -12.00 -10.67 4.30
N VAL A 137 -10.79 -10.52 3.76
CA VAL A 137 -10.50 -9.67 2.61
C VAL A 137 -10.84 -10.40 1.30
N ASN A 138 -12.09 -10.24 0.85
CA ASN A 138 -12.56 -10.81 -0.41
C ASN A 138 -12.70 -9.70 -1.49
N VAL A 139 -11.60 -9.39 -2.18
CA VAL A 139 -11.53 -8.31 -3.18
C VAL A 139 -12.15 -8.75 -4.51
N GLY A 140 -13.48 -8.69 -4.58
CA GLY A 140 -14.23 -8.94 -5.81
C GLY A 140 -14.10 -7.78 -6.81
N LEU A 141 -13.37 -8.01 -7.91
CA LEU A 141 -13.40 -7.13 -9.09
C LEU A 141 -14.79 -7.22 -9.75
N ALA A 142 -15.69 -6.32 -9.37
CA ALA A 142 -17.06 -6.24 -9.89
C ALA A 142 -17.11 -5.71 -11.33
N GLN A 143 -16.78 -6.56 -12.30
CA GLN A 143 -17.02 -6.29 -13.73
C GLN A 143 -18.53 -6.07 -13.94
N GLY A 144 -18.92 -4.88 -14.41
CA GLY A 144 -20.32 -4.54 -14.69
C GLY A 144 -21.01 -3.61 -13.68
N ALA A 145 -20.29 -3.01 -12.73
CA ALA A 145 -20.85 -1.98 -11.84
C ALA A 145 -21.20 -0.68 -12.61
N THR A 146 -22.41 -0.60 -13.16
CA THR A 146 -22.94 0.63 -13.77
C THR A 146 -23.13 1.71 -12.70
N LEU A 147 -22.28 2.74 -12.73
CA LEU A 147 -22.39 3.90 -11.85
C LEU A 147 -23.71 4.64 -12.11
N ALA A 148 -24.66 4.51 -11.19
CA ALA A 148 -25.86 5.33 -11.20
C ALA A 148 -25.48 6.82 -10.99
N PRO A 149 -26.11 7.76 -11.71
CA PRO A 149 -25.77 9.18 -11.58
C PRO A 149 -26.11 9.69 -10.18
N LEU A 150 -25.11 10.25 -9.49
CA LEU A 150 -25.23 10.78 -8.13
C LEU A 150 -26.00 12.11 -8.14
N ALA A 151 -27.33 12.03 -8.16
CA ALA A 151 -28.24 13.17 -7.96
C ALA A 151 -28.32 13.61 -6.48
N THR A 152 -27.21 13.49 -5.72
CA THR A 152 -27.13 13.85 -4.31
C THR A 152 -25.78 14.52 -4.02
N ASP A 153 -25.83 15.83 -3.80
CA ASP A 153 -24.68 16.68 -3.43
C ASP A 153 -24.01 16.25 -2.10
N THR A 154 -24.77 15.58 -1.23
CA THR A 154 -24.27 14.98 0.02
C THR A 154 -24.42 13.46 0.03
N LEU A 155 -23.32 12.74 0.17
CA LEU A 155 -23.31 11.32 0.52
C LEU A 155 -23.53 11.13 2.02
N ARG A 156 -24.44 10.23 2.40
CA ARG A 156 -24.68 9.81 3.79
C ARG A 156 -24.25 8.37 3.95
N PHE A 157 -23.34 8.08 4.87
CA PHE A 157 -22.80 6.75 5.11
C PHE A 157 -22.76 6.41 6.61
N THR A 158 -23.04 5.15 6.95
CA THR A 158 -22.54 4.55 8.19
C THR A 158 -21.06 4.17 8.04
N LEU A 159 -20.38 3.84 9.14
CA LEU A 159 -18.97 3.46 9.11
C LEU A 159 -18.73 2.21 8.24
N ASP A 160 -19.60 1.20 8.32
CA ASP A 160 -19.50 -0.03 7.51
C ASP A 160 -19.66 0.24 6.01
N GLN A 161 -20.57 1.16 5.63
CA GLN A 161 -20.76 1.58 4.25
C GLN A 161 -19.55 2.35 3.71
N ALA A 162 -18.94 3.19 4.55
CA ALA A 162 -17.70 3.87 4.22
C ALA A 162 -16.54 2.86 4.04
N MET A 163 -16.39 1.89 4.95
CA MET A 163 -15.39 0.82 4.85
C MET A 163 -15.57 -0.05 3.59
N LEU A 164 -16.80 -0.44 3.26
CA LEU A 164 -17.09 -1.24 2.06
C LEU A 164 -16.75 -0.48 0.77
N ARG A 165 -17.10 0.81 0.67
CA ARG A 165 -16.74 1.66 -0.46
C ARG A 165 -15.22 1.85 -0.58
N PHE A 166 -14.55 2.09 0.55
CA PHE A 166 -13.09 2.20 0.63
C PHE A 166 -12.39 0.94 0.09
N MET A 167 -12.81 -0.26 0.53
CA MET A 167 -12.22 -1.53 0.06
C MET A 167 -12.40 -1.78 -1.44
N GLN A 168 -13.43 -1.21 -2.07
CA GLN A 168 -13.73 -1.41 -3.50
C GLN A 168 -13.06 -0.37 -4.41
N ALA A 169 -12.92 0.89 -3.95
CA ALA A 169 -12.60 2.02 -4.83
C ALA A 169 -11.30 2.77 -4.48
N ASN A 170 -10.65 2.46 -3.36
CA ASN A 170 -9.46 3.21 -2.94
C ASN A 170 -8.25 2.97 -3.87
N PHE A 171 -7.77 4.04 -4.50
CA PHE A 171 -6.67 3.96 -5.48
C PHE A 171 -5.33 3.50 -4.90
N GLN A 172 -5.05 3.75 -3.61
CA GLN A 172 -3.81 3.29 -2.96
C GLN A 172 -3.83 1.78 -2.73
N LEU A 173 -4.97 1.21 -2.32
CA LEU A 173 -5.15 -0.25 -2.23
C LEU A 173 -5.05 -0.92 -3.60
N LEU A 174 -5.71 -0.36 -4.62
CA LEU A 174 -5.67 -0.86 -5.99
C LEU A 174 -4.25 -0.82 -6.57
N ALA A 175 -3.50 0.25 -6.33
CA ALA A 175 -2.09 0.35 -6.71
C ALA A 175 -1.21 -0.68 -5.99
N GLN A 176 -1.38 -0.84 -4.66
CA GLN A 176 -0.60 -1.78 -3.86
C GLN A 176 -0.92 -3.25 -4.21
N HIS A 177 -2.14 -3.57 -4.67
CA HIS A 177 -2.47 -4.92 -5.16
C HIS A 177 -1.57 -5.35 -6.32
N TYR A 178 -1.27 -4.46 -7.27
CA TYR A 178 -0.42 -4.81 -8.42
C TYR A 178 1.01 -5.23 -8.01
N ASN A 179 1.51 -4.84 -6.84
CA ASN A 179 2.79 -5.34 -6.31
C ASN A 179 2.73 -6.84 -5.96
N ILE A 180 1.56 -7.36 -5.57
CA ILE A 180 1.29 -8.80 -5.40
C ILE A 180 1.30 -9.50 -6.77
N ASP A 181 0.71 -8.91 -7.80
CA ASP A 181 0.72 -9.44 -9.17
C ASP A 181 2.13 -9.48 -9.78
N VAL A 182 2.95 -8.45 -9.53
CA VAL A 182 4.38 -8.42 -9.89
C VAL A 182 5.15 -9.51 -9.15
N ALA A 183 4.90 -9.75 -7.86
CA ALA A 183 5.52 -10.86 -7.13
C ALA A 183 5.07 -12.24 -7.66
N ASN A 184 3.79 -12.39 -8.03
CA ASN A 184 3.27 -13.59 -8.72
C ASN A 184 3.90 -13.78 -10.12
N ALA A 185 4.21 -12.70 -10.84
CA ALA A 185 4.96 -12.77 -12.08
C ALA A 185 6.43 -13.19 -11.85
N ALA A 186 7.08 -12.70 -10.78
CA ALA A 186 8.42 -13.11 -10.39
C ALA A 186 8.49 -14.61 -10.02
N ILE A 187 7.50 -15.15 -9.30
CA ILE A 187 7.40 -16.60 -9.04
C ILE A 187 7.27 -17.37 -10.35
N ARG A 188 6.40 -16.93 -11.27
CA ARG A 188 6.22 -17.57 -12.59
C ARG A 188 7.54 -17.57 -13.39
N GLN A 189 8.28 -16.46 -13.39
CA GLN A 189 9.59 -16.36 -14.03
C GLN A 189 10.64 -17.29 -13.36
N ALA A 190 10.66 -17.38 -12.02
CA ALA A 190 11.59 -18.21 -11.27
C ALA A 190 11.39 -19.73 -11.49
N LEU A 191 10.20 -20.15 -11.93
CA LEU A 191 9.89 -21.54 -12.27
C LEU A 191 10.36 -21.95 -13.67
N LEU A 192 10.62 -21.00 -14.58
CA LEU A 192 11.07 -21.29 -15.94
C LEU A 192 12.48 -21.90 -15.97
N ARG A 193 12.81 -22.52 -17.10
CA ARG A 193 14.16 -23.02 -17.40
C ARG A 193 14.87 -22.03 -18.32
N ASP A 194 16.19 -21.98 -18.23
CA ASP A 194 17.00 -21.22 -19.18
C ASP A 194 16.84 -21.86 -20.59
N ASN A 195 16.58 -21.04 -21.60
CA ASN A 195 16.32 -21.51 -22.97
C ASN A 195 17.57 -22.16 -23.61
N PRO A 196 17.40 -23.10 -24.56
CA PRO A 196 18.50 -23.57 -25.39
C PRO A 196 19.03 -22.45 -26.28
N ASN A 197 20.32 -22.52 -26.59
CA ASN A 197 21.01 -21.62 -27.51
C ASN A 197 21.33 -22.38 -28.80
N LEU A 198 20.80 -21.90 -29.92
CA LEU A 198 21.10 -22.38 -31.26
C LEU A 198 22.08 -21.41 -31.92
N GLN A 199 23.23 -21.93 -32.38
CA GLN A 199 24.19 -21.20 -33.20
C GLN A 199 24.28 -21.89 -34.56
N ALA A 200 24.49 -21.09 -35.60
CA ALA A 200 24.72 -21.59 -36.96
C ALA A 200 25.80 -20.72 -37.62
N GLU A 201 26.87 -21.36 -38.08
CA GLU A 201 27.96 -20.73 -38.81
C GLU A 201 27.94 -21.24 -40.25
N ILE A 202 28.08 -20.32 -41.21
CA ILE A 202 28.04 -20.61 -42.64
C ILE A 202 29.13 -19.76 -43.29
N ASN A 203 30.05 -20.40 -44.03
CA ASN A 203 31.11 -19.67 -44.73
C ASN A 203 30.49 -18.62 -45.68
N ALA A 204 30.69 -17.33 -45.41
CA ALA A 204 30.04 -16.26 -46.16
C ALA A 204 30.77 -15.88 -47.47
N TYR A 205 32.10 -16.01 -47.49
CA TYR A 205 32.95 -15.63 -48.63
C TYR A 205 34.21 -16.50 -48.69
N ASN A 206 34.64 -16.91 -49.88
CA ASN A 206 35.93 -17.55 -50.13
C ASN A 206 36.87 -16.59 -50.88
N PRO A 207 37.99 -16.13 -50.27
CA PRO A 207 38.93 -15.24 -50.93
C PRO A 207 39.73 -15.90 -52.06
N ASN A 208 39.85 -17.24 -52.07
CA ASN A 208 40.60 -17.97 -53.10
C ASN A 208 39.84 -18.02 -54.44
N THR A 209 38.51 -18.11 -54.39
CA THR A 209 37.63 -18.24 -55.56
C THR A 209 36.79 -17.00 -55.85
N GLY A 210 36.82 -15.99 -54.96
CA GLY A 210 36.02 -14.77 -55.07
C GLY A 210 34.51 -14.97 -54.88
N THR A 211 34.09 -16.13 -54.39
CA THR A 211 32.68 -16.52 -54.32
C THR A 211 32.05 -16.25 -52.95
N PHE A 212 30.80 -15.81 -52.95
CA PHE A 212 29.97 -15.73 -51.74
C PHE A 212 29.20 -17.04 -51.53
N PHE A 213 29.01 -17.43 -50.27
CA PHE A 213 28.33 -18.65 -49.83
C PHE A 213 28.72 -19.92 -50.64
N PRO A 214 30.00 -20.36 -50.58
CA PRO A 214 30.58 -21.43 -51.39
C PRO A 214 30.11 -22.85 -51.01
N LEU A 215 28.82 -23.08 -50.73
CA LEU A 215 28.28 -24.29 -50.07
C LEU A 215 28.28 -25.59 -50.92
N GLN A 216 28.99 -25.60 -52.05
CA GLN A 216 29.09 -26.71 -52.99
C GLN A 216 30.57 -26.94 -53.35
N LYS A 217 30.91 -28.09 -53.93
CA LYS A 217 32.29 -28.35 -54.39
C LYS A 217 32.78 -27.22 -55.31
N GLN A 218 34.01 -26.76 -55.07
CA GLN A 218 34.65 -25.71 -55.86
C GLN A 218 35.98 -26.19 -56.43
N THR A 219 36.46 -25.52 -57.48
CA THR A 219 37.82 -25.66 -58.01
C THR A 219 38.86 -24.92 -57.17
N ASP A 220 38.67 -24.89 -55.85
CA ASP A 220 39.66 -24.40 -54.88
C ASP A 220 40.65 -25.53 -54.57
N PRO A 221 41.96 -25.39 -54.85
CA PRO A 221 42.95 -26.43 -54.54
C PRO A 221 43.12 -26.70 -53.03
N ILE A 222 42.71 -25.76 -52.18
CA ILE A 222 42.87 -25.79 -50.72
C ILE A 222 41.58 -26.28 -50.04
N SER A 223 40.40 -25.94 -50.59
CA SER A 223 39.07 -26.33 -50.07
C SER A 223 38.13 -26.92 -51.15
N PRO A 224 38.49 -28.04 -51.82
CA PRO A 224 37.72 -28.57 -52.95
C PRO A 224 36.32 -29.09 -52.58
N THR A 225 36.07 -29.37 -51.29
CA THR A 225 34.78 -29.83 -50.75
C THR A 225 33.73 -28.72 -50.61
N GLY A 226 34.11 -27.45 -50.76
CA GLY A 226 33.24 -26.30 -50.53
C GLY A 226 33.26 -25.78 -49.10
N GLY A 227 32.38 -24.81 -48.82
CA GLY A 227 32.28 -24.11 -47.55
C GLY A 227 31.65 -24.93 -46.44
N THR A 228 32.13 -24.69 -45.21
CA THR A 228 31.59 -25.29 -43.99
C THR A 228 30.23 -24.71 -43.63
N VAL A 229 29.37 -25.59 -43.12
CA VAL A 229 28.17 -25.26 -42.35
C VAL A 229 28.33 -25.94 -41.00
N VAL A 230 28.34 -25.16 -39.92
CA VAL A 230 28.29 -25.65 -38.54
C VAL A 230 26.92 -25.32 -37.95
N VAL A 231 26.29 -26.28 -37.27
CA VAL A 231 25.07 -26.06 -36.48
C VAL A 231 25.30 -26.61 -35.09
N GLN A 232 25.07 -25.78 -34.08
CA GLN A 232 25.38 -26.08 -32.69
C GLN A 232 24.14 -25.81 -31.82
N LEU A 233 23.71 -26.79 -31.04
CA LEU A 233 22.59 -26.66 -30.10
C LEU A 233 23.09 -26.92 -28.68
N GLN A 234 23.13 -25.87 -27.86
CA GLN A 234 23.54 -25.93 -26.46
C GLN A 234 22.35 -25.76 -25.52
N GLN A 235 22.37 -26.44 -24.38
CA GLN A 235 21.43 -26.24 -23.27
C GLN A 235 22.21 -25.98 -21.98
N LEU A 236 21.79 -24.93 -21.25
CA LEU A 236 22.31 -24.63 -19.93
C LEU A 236 21.70 -25.56 -18.87
N ILE A 237 22.54 -26.18 -18.05
CA ILE A 237 22.17 -27.07 -16.94
C ILE A 237 22.60 -26.41 -15.62
N ASP A 238 21.61 -25.97 -14.84
CA ASP A 238 21.80 -25.40 -13.50
C ASP A 238 22.10 -26.49 -12.46
N ILE A 239 23.40 -26.78 -12.26
CA ILE A 239 23.88 -27.68 -11.19
C ILE A 239 23.91 -27.02 -9.80
N SER A 240 23.70 -25.70 -9.71
CA SER A 240 23.84 -24.93 -8.46
C SER A 240 22.59 -24.98 -7.56
N GLY A 241 21.47 -25.47 -8.10
CA GLY A 241 20.15 -25.36 -7.47
C GLY A 241 19.63 -23.93 -7.40
N ARG A 242 20.15 -23.00 -8.22
CA ARG A 242 19.70 -21.60 -8.29
C ARG A 242 18.20 -21.53 -8.52
N ARG A 243 17.63 -22.34 -9.45
CA ARG A 243 16.18 -22.27 -9.76
C ARG A 243 15.30 -22.54 -8.53
N SER A 244 15.60 -23.54 -7.71
CA SER A 244 14.79 -23.84 -6.51
C SER A 244 14.98 -22.80 -5.41
N LYS A 245 16.22 -22.34 -5.18
CA LYS A 245 16.54 -21.25 -4.24
C LYS A 245 15.84 -19.94 -4.64
N LEU A 246 15.85 -19.60 -5.93
CA LEU A 246 15.16 -18.44 -6.48
C LEU A 246 13.63 -18.57 -6.41
N THR A 247 13.09 -19.76 -6.69
CA THR A 247 11.65 -20.04 -6.52
C THR A 247 11.22 -19.84 -5.06
N GLN A 248 12.05 -20.26 -4.09
CA GLN A 248 11.79 -20.02 -2.67
C GLN A 248 11.84 -18.53 -2.35
N LEU A 249 12.89 -17.83 -2.80
CA LEU A 249 13.07 -16.38 -2.63
C LEU A 249 11.87 -15.59 -3.16
N SER A 250 11.38 -15.90 -4.36
CA SER A 250 10.21 -15.24 -4.94
C SER A 250 8.91 -15.54 -4.18
N ARG A 251 8.78 -16.70 -3.53
CA ARG A 251 7.62 -17.03 -2.67
C ARG A 251 7.64 -16.25 -1.36
N THR A 252 8.78 -16.14 -0.69
CA THR A 252 8.91 -15.25 0.47
C THR A 252 8.77 -13.78 0.05
N GLY A 253 9.23 -13.38 -1.14
CA GLY A 253 8.98 -12.05 -1.71
C GLY A 253 7.49 -11.73 -1.89
N LEU A 254 6.69 -12.70 -2.33
CA LEU A 254 5.23 -12.59 -2.35
C LEU A 254 4.65 -12.44 -0.93
N ALA A 255 5.12 -13.23 0.04
CA ALA A 255 4.66 -13.13 1.43
C ALA A 255 4.95 -11.76 2.07
N VAL A 256 6.11 -11.14 1.74
CA VAL A 256 6.41 -9.74 2.07
C VAL A 256 5.38 -8.81 1.44
N GLN A 257 5.14 -8.86 0.12
CA GLN A 257 4.20 -7.96 -0.54
C GLN A 257 2.75 -8.11 -0.04
N GLN A 258 2.32 -9.32 0.30
CA GLN A 258 1.03 -9.58 0.95
C GLN A 258 0.95 -8.94 2.35
N ALA A 259 1.99 -9.09 3.16
CA ALA A 259 2.06 -8.48 4.49
C ALA A 259 2.11 -6.94 4.42
N THR A 260 2.83 -6.37 3.46
CA THR A 260 2.85 -4.92 3.18
C THR A 260 1.49 -4.41 2.68
N PHE A 261 0.78 -5.16 1.83
CA PHE A 261 -0.58 -4.80 1.41
C PHE A 261 -1.55 -4.79 2.60
N GLU A 262 -1.50 -5.80 3.48
CA GLU A 262 -2.31 -5.85 4.69
C GLU A 262 -1.99 -4.71 5.68
N ASP A 263 -0.72 -4.27 5.76
CA ASP A 263 -0.33 -3.10 6.56
C ASP A 263 -0.88 -1.79 5.97
N VAL A 264 -0.73 -1.59 4.65
CA VAL A 264 -1.32 -0.42 3.95
C VAL A 264 -2.85 -0.40 4.14
N LEU A 265 -3.51 -1.57 4.08
CA LEU A 265 -4.94 -1.71 4.37
C LEU A 265 -5.27 -1.34 5.82
N ARG A 266 -4.48 -1.79 6.80
CA ARG A 266 -4.63 -1.46 8.23
C ARG A 266 -4.49 0.05 8.47
N GLN A 267 -3.46 0.68 7.91
CA GLN A 267 -3.18 2.12 8.06
C GLN A 267 -4.28 2.97 7.40
N ALA A 268 -4.59 2.72 6.13
CA ALA A 268 -5.58 3.51 5.39
C ALA A 268 -7.01 3.29 5.92
N ARG A 269 -7.34 2.10 6.46
CA ARG A 269 -8.57 1.89 7.22
C ARG A 269 -8.58 2.69 8.52
N TYR A 270 -7.48 2.71 9.29
CA TYR A 270 -7.45 3.48 10.53
C TYR A 270 -7.70 4.97 10.23
N GLN A 271 -6.98 5.53 9.25
CA GLN A 271 -7.19 6.90 8.76
C GLN A 271 -8.65 7.16 8.33
N LEU A 272 -9.31 6.21 7.64
CA LEU A 272 -10.72 6.31 7.28
C LEU A 272 -11.62 6.45 8.51
N VAL A 273 -11.41 5.61 9.53
CA VAL A 273 -12.20 5.64 10.77
C VAL A 273 -11.94 6.92 11.55
N GLN A 274 -10.68 7.37 11.65
CA GLN A 274 -10.32 8.64 12.30
C GLN A 274 -11.03 9.84 11.64
N SER A 275 -10.91 9.99 10.32
CA SER A 275 -11.56 11.07 9.59
C SER A 275 -13.09 10.97 9.63
N PHE A 276 -13.67 9.77 9.64
CA PHE A 276 -15.13 9.60 9.76
C PHE A 276 -15.65 10.15 11.10
N TYR A 277 -14.99 9.86 12.22
CA TYR A 277 -15.37 10.41 13.52
C TYR A 277 -15.05 11.91 13.66
N ASN A 278 -13.94 12.41 13.10
CA ASN A 278 -13.66 13.85 13.05
C ASN A 278 -14.72 14.63 12.27
N VAL A 279 -15.07 14.21 11.05
CA VAL A 279 -16.15 14.84 10.27
C VAL A 279 -17.47 14.83 11.04
N ALA A 280 -17.78 13.77 11.79
CA ALA A 280 -18.97 13.70 12.64
C ALA A 280 -18.92 14.69 13.82
N ALA A 281 -17.77 14.81 14.48
CA ALA A 281 -17.55 15.75 15.58
C ALA A 281 -17.60 17.21 15.11
N GLU A 282 -16.86 17.58 14.06
CA GLU A 282 -16.81 18.95 13.54
C GLU A 282 -18.15 19.39 12.94
N ARG A 283 -18.90 18.51 12.26
CA ARG A 283 -20.29 18.81 11.85
C ARG A 283 -21.19 19.10 13.05
N ARG A 284 -21.00 18.42 14.18
CA ARG A 284 -21.77 18.67 15.41
C ARG A 284 -21.35 19.97 16.10
N LYS A 285 -20.04 20.28 16.16
CA LYS A 285 -19.52 21.58 16.65
C LYS A 285 -20.05 22.73 15.82
N LEU A 286 -19.94 22.66 14.49
CA LEU A 286 -20.45 23.66 13.57
C LEU A 286 -21.96 23.89 13.72
N SER A 287 -22.74 22.80 13.81
CA SER A 287 -24.19 22.88 14.02
C SER A 287 -24.57 23.53 15.35
N PHE A 288 -23.74 23.36 16.38
CA PHE A 288 -23.91 24.01 17.68
C PHE A 288 -23.53 25.50 17.64
N THR A 289 -22.37 25.83 17.04
CA THR A 289 -21.93 27.22 16.83
C THR A 289 -22.96 28.01 16.03
N ASP A 290 -23.52 27.45 14.94
CA ASP A 290 -24.56 28.12 14.15
C ASP A 290 -25.87 28.37 14.94
N GLN A 291 -26.19 27.53 15.92
CA GLN A 291 -27.34 27.76 16.83
C GLN A 291 -27.08 28.92 17.79
N GLU A 292 -25.92 28.94 18.47
CA GLU A 292 -25.57 30.02 19.40
C GLU A 292 -25.37 31.36 18.68
N ARG A 293 -24.81 31.34 17.47
CA ARG A 293 -24.67 32.49 16.57
C ARG A 293 -26.01 33.06 16.12
N ALA A 294 -27.02 32.21 15.90
CA ALA A 294 -28.40 32.62 15.62
C ALA A 294 -29.17 33.05 16.88
N GLN A 295 -28.79 32.57 18.07
CA GLN A 295 -29.32 33.00 19.36
C GLN A 295 -28.83 34.41 19.72
N LEU A 296 -27.51 34.62 19.67
CA LEU A 296 -26.88 35.90 19.94
C LEU A 296 -27.26 36.98 18.92
N GLY A 297 -27.30 36.66 17.63
CA GLY A 297 -27.71 37.60 16.57
C GLY A 297 -29.13 38.16 16.77
N ARG A 298 -30.07 37.34 17.29
CA ARG A 298 -31.43 37.80 17.65
C ARG A 298 -31.42 38.74 18.85
N LEU A 299 -30.60 38.47 19.87
CA LEU A 299 -30.44 39.34 21.03
C LEU A 299 -29.82 40.69 20.63
N LEU A 300 -28.74 40.66 19.83
CA LEU A 300 -28.08 41.85 19.29
C LEU A 300 -29.03 42.73 18.47
N ALA A 301 -29.88 42.14 17.62
CA ALA A 301 -30.88 42.89 16.86
C ALA A 301 -31.87 43.64 17.76
N ALA A 302 -32.37 43.00 18.82
CA ALA A 302 -33.23 43.64 19.80
C ALA A 302 -32.52 44.75 20.61
N TYR A 303 -31.22 44.58 20.87
CA TYR A 303 -30.42 45.56 21.62
C TYR A 303 -30.03 46.78 20.79
N ARG A 304 -29.79 46.63 19.48
CA ARG A 304 -29.61 47.76 18.55
C ARG A 304 -30.84 48.67 18.49
N GLU A 305 -32.05 48.11 18.50
CA GLU A 305 -33.28 48.93 18.55
C GLU A 305 -33.48 49.58 19.93
N ARG A 306 -33.18 48.88 21.03
CA ARG A 306 -33.18 49.50 22.38
C ARG A 306 -32.20 50.66 22.48
N LEU A 307 -31.06 50.60 21.80
CA LEU A 307 -30.07 51.69 21.74
C LEU A 307 -30.60 52.88 20.91
N ARG A 308 -31.27 52.61 19.78
CA ARG A 308 -31.95 53.63 18.96
C ARG A 308 -33.04 54.39 19.74
N LEU A 309 -33.68 53.72 20.71
CA LEU A 309 -34.66 54.29 21.63
C LEU A 309 -34.04 54.92 22.90
N GLY A 310 -32.71 54.85 23.09
CA GLY A 310 -32.00 55.39 24.26
C GLY A 310 -32.20 54.59 25.56
N VAL A 311 -32.70 53.35 25.49
CA VAL A 311 -33.10 52.52 26.65
C VAL A 311 -31.98 51.55 27.10
N VAL A 312 -30.85 51.52 26.40
CA VAL A 312 -29.65 50.75 26.76
C VAL A 312 -28.39 51.52 26.40
N ALA A 313 -27.29 51.26 27.12
CA ALA A 313 -26.01 51.90 26.87
C ALA A 313 -25.28 51.30 25.64
N SER A 314 -24.56 52.14 24.90
CA SER A 314 -23.86 51.74 23.67
C SER A 314 -22.87 50.58 23.87
N TYR A 315 -22.17 50.55 25.02
CA TYR A 315 -21.19 49.49 25.32
C TYR A 315 -21.80 48.07 25.36
N GLU A 316 -23.10 47.95 25.67
CA GLU A 316 -23.78 46.65 25.68
C GLU A 316 -23.94 46.10 24.26
N VAL A 317 -24.29 46.97 23.29
CA VAL A 317 -24.37 46.61 21.87
C VAL A 317 -22.97 46.24 21.36
N THR A 318 -21.95 47.07 21.63
CA THR A 318 -20.57 46.78 21.20
C THR A 318 -20.04 45.46 21.77
N ARG A 319 -20.38 45.12 23.02
CA ARG A 319 -19.95 43.85 23.63
C ARG A 319 -20.66 42.63 23.04
N LEU A 320 -21.94 42.76 22.67
CA LEU A 320 -22.67 41.73 21.91
C LEU A 320 -22.12 41.57 20.48
N GLU A 321 -21.67 42.66 19.84
CA GLU A 321 -21.04 42.64 18.50
C GLU A 321 -19.67 41.95 18.52
N LEU A 322 -18.85 42.21 19.54
CA LEU A 322 -17.57 41.52 19.73
C LEU A 322 -17.75 40.02 19.97
N GLU A 323 -18.78 39.62 20.73
CA GLU A 323 -19.09 38.20 20.93
C GLU A 323 -19.58 37.53 19.65
N GLN A 324 -20.43 38.21 18.87
CA GLN A 324 -20.88 37.73 17.55
C GLN A 324 -19.68 37.51 16.63
N GLN A 325 -18.74 38.46 16.58
CA GLN A 325 -17.53 38.34 15.75
C GLN A 325 -16.62 37.17 16.21
N SER A 326 -16.59 36.86 17.51
CA SER A 326 -15.91 35.66 18.01
C SER A 326 -16.59 34.37 17.52
N LEU A 327 -17.93 34.32 17.46
CA LEU A 327 -18.65 33.16 16.93
C LEU A 327 -18.48 33.00 15.41
N GLU A 328 -18.43 34.10 14.64
CA GLU A 328 -18.12 34.02 13.20
C GLU A 328 -16.68 33.50 12.95
N ARG A 329 -15.71 33.84 13.83
CA ARG A 329 -14.36 33.27 13.79
C ARG A 329 -14.35 31.79 14.15
N ASP A 330 -14.91 31.41 15.31
CA ASP A 330 -14.98 30.01 15.76
C ASP A 330 -15.64 29.12 14.68
N ARG A 331 -16.66 29.66 13.99
CA ARG A 331 -17.32 29.03 12.84
C ARG A 331 -16.43 28.88 11.61
N ALA A 332 -15.61 29.88 11.28
CA ALA A 332 -14.68 29.82 10.16
C ALA A 332 -13.59 28.76 10.41
N ASP A 333 -13.05 28.69 11.62
CA ASP A 333 -12.05 27.69 12.02
C ASP A 333 -12.63 26.27 11.97
N GLN A 334 -13.86 26.06 12.45
CA GLN A 334 -14.59 24.79 12.34
C GLN A 334 -14.87 24.39 10.87
N LEU A 335 -15.20 25.35 10.00
CA LEU A 335 -15.37 25.09 8.56
C LEU A 335 -14.05 24.72 7.88
N ASN A 336 -12.94 25.35 8.27
CA ASN A 336 -11.62 25.02 7.77
C ASN A 336 -11.19 23.60 8.18
N GLN A 337 -11.43 23.21 9.44
CA GLN A 337 -11.14 21.85 9.92
C GLN A 337 -12.03 20.81 9.22
N LEU A 338 -13.35 21.04 9.17
CA LEU A 338 -14.31 20.17 8.48
C LEU A 338 -13.94 19.98 7.00
N THR A 339 -13.46 21.02 6.32
CA THR A 339 -13.02 20.94 4.93
C THR A 339 -11.81 20.02 4.74
N GLN A 340 -10.86 20.02 5.70
CA GLN A 340 -9.67 19.16 5.68
C GLN A 340 -10.02 17.69 5.98
N ASP A 341 -10.82 17.43 7.02
CA ASP A 341 -11.25 16.08 7.35
C ASP A 341 -12.15 15.48 6.25
N GLU A 342 -13.07 16.27 5.66
CA GLU A 342 -13.85 15.81 4.50
C GLU A 342 -12.99 15.60 3.25
N ALA A 343 -11.94 16.41 3.01
CA ALA A 343 -11.04 16.19 1.88
C ALA A 343 -10.28 14.86 2.02
N THR A 344 -9.78 14.56 3.22
CA THR A 344 -9.15 13.27 3.55
C THR A 344 -10.13 12.11 3.34
N LEU A 345 -11.36 12.25 3.86
CA LEU A 345 -12.40 11.23 3.73
C LEU A 345 -12.86 11.03 2.27
N ARG A 346 -12.94 12.10 1.46
CA ARG A 346 -13.22 12.03 0.02
C ARG A 346 -12.14 11.24 -0.74
N VAL A 347 -10.86 11.50 -0.46
CA VAL A 347 -9.74 10.77 -1.08
C VAL A 347 -9.80 9.28 -0.73
N LEU A 348 -10.01 8.94 0.54
CA LEU A 348 -10.09 7.55 0.99
C LEU A 348 -11.27 6.80 0.36
N LEU A 349 -12.43 7.45 0.23
CA LEU A 349 -13.65 6.90 -0.37
C LEU A 349 -13.68 6.97 -1.91
N ALA A 350 -12.65 7.50 -2.57
CA ALA A 350 -12.64 7.82 -4.00
C ALA A 350 -13.94 8.56 -4.42
N ALA A 351 -14.25 9.65 -3.72
CA ALA A 351 -15.39 10.51 -3.99
C ALA A 351 -14.93 11.81 -4.69
N PRO A 352 -15.71 12.36 -5.65
CA PRO A 352 -15.37 13.64 -6.29
C PRO A 352 -15.29 14.79 -5.29
N GLY A 353 -14.44 15.78 -5.57
CA GLY A 353 -14.26 16.98 -4.73
C GLY A 353 -15.54 17.80 -4.50
N THR A 354 -16.52 17.66 -5.39
CA THR A 354 -17.82 18.36 -5.34
C THR A 354 -18.86 17.68 -4.45
N VAL A 355 -18.50 16.66 -3.66
CA VAL A 355 -19.46 15.86 -2.89
C VAL A 355 -19.18 15.96 -1.39
N PHE A 356 -20.18 16.40 -0.63
CA PHE A 356 -20.11 16.47 0.83
C PHE A 356 -20.30 15.08 1.45
N VAL A 357 -19.68 14.83 2.61
CA VAL A 357 -19.80 13.55 3.31
C VAL A 357 -20.39 13.78 4.71
N ALA A 358 -21.54 13.16 4.97
CA ALA A 358 -22.27 13.28 6.23
C ALA A 358 -22.34 11.91 6.95
N PRO A 359 -21.39 11.62 7.87
CA PRO A 359 -21.42 10.45 8.75
C PRO A 359 -22.77 10.25 9.44
N GLN A 360 -23.21 9.00 9.53
CA GLN A 360 -24.44 8.56 10.19
C GLN A 360 -24.13 7.51 11.27
N GLY A 361 -24.96 7.45 12.31
CA GLY A 361 -24.82 6.47 13.39
C GLY A 361 -23.75 6.77 14.44
N VAL A 362 -23.12 7.96 14.41
CA VAL A 362 -22.14 8.36 15.43
C VAL A 362 -22.85 8.94 16.65
N GLU A 363 -22.66 8.30 17.80
CA GLU A 363 -23.21 8.75 19.09
C GLU A 363 -22.67 10.15 19.48
N PHE A 364 -23.34 10.81 20.43
CA PHE A 364 -22.87 12.08 20.99
C PHE A 364 -21.71 11.89 21.97
N LEU A 365 -21.87 10.95 22.91
CA LEU A 365 -21.03 10.82 24.09
C LEU A 365 -21.07 9.37 24.59
N PRO A 366 -20.49 8.42 23.82
CA PRO A 366 -20.63 6.98 24.07
C PRO A 366 -20.22 6.59 25.49
N GLU A 367 -20.83 5.51 26.00
CA GLU A 367 -20.46 4.96 27.29
C GLU A 367 -19.03 4.37 27.24
N PRO A 368 -18.22 4.51 28.31
CA PRO A 368 -16.90 3.89 28.36
C PRO A 368 -17.02 2.36 28.35
N PRO A 369 -16.09 1.63 27.70
CA PRO A 369 -16.17 0.18 27.57
C PRO A 369 -16.15 -0.51 28.95
N ALA A 370 -17.06 -1.45 29.15
CA ALA A 370 -17.29 -2.12 30.44
C ALA A 370 -16.07 -2.92 30.96
N ALA A 371 -15.15 -3.30 30.07
CA ALA A 371 -13.85 -3.87 30.40
C ALA A 371 -12.80 -3.44 29.37
N VAL A 372 -11.57 -3.26 29.81
CA VAL A 372 -10.39 -3.04 28.95
C VAL A 372 -9.47 -4.27 29.12
N PRO A 373 -9.04 -4.94 28.04
CA PRO A 373 -8.11 -6.08 28.15
C PRO A 373 -6.77 -5.66 28.77
N ALA A 374 -6.05 -6.60 29.37
CA ALA A 374 -4.76 -6.29 29.96
C ALA A 374 -3.72 -5.94 28.88
N LEU A 375 -2.80 -5.02 29.21
CA LEU A 375 -1.75 -4.56 28.30
C LEU A 375 -0.93 -5.73 27.70
N ALA A 376 -0.66 -6.77 28.50
CA ALA A 376 0.04 -7.98 28.05
C ALA A 376 -0.74 -8.76 26.98
N ASP A 377 -2.08 -8.82 27.07
CA ASP A 377 -2.93 -9.49 26.08
C ASP A 377 -2.94 -8.70 24.77
N LEU A 378 -3.06 -7.37 24.85
CA LEU A 378 -3.02 -6.47 23.69
C LEU A 378 -1.67 -6.56 22.97
N THR A 379 -0.55 -6.57 23.70
CA THR A 379 0.80 -6.75 23.14
C THR A 379 0.95 -8.13 22.49
N THR A 380 0.41 -9.19 23.10
CA THR A 380 0.45 -10.55 22.54
C THR A 380 -0.39 -10.68 21.25
N GLN A 381 -1.56 -10.03 21.20
CA GLN A 381 -2.37 -9.92 19.98
C GLN A 381 -1.62 -9.13 18.90
N ALA A 382 -1.05 -7.98 19.24
CA ALA A 382 -0.27 -7.17 18.32
C ALA A 382 0.91 -7.97 17.71
N TYR A 383 1.68 -8.68 18.53
CA TYR A 383 2.79 -9.53 18.08
C TYR A 383 2.39 -10.67 17.12
N SER A 384 1.12 -11.09 17.11
CA SER A 384 0.63 -12.20 16.29
C SER A 384 -0.27 -11.80 15.11
N LEU A 385 -0.87 -10.60 15.13
CA LEU A 385 -1.82 -10.12 14.12
C LEU A 385 -1.31 -8.94 13.27
N ARG A 386 -0.25 -8.24 13.69
CA ARG A 386 0.26 -7.05 12.98
C ARG A 386 0.98 -7.38 11.67
N PRO A 387 0.53 -6.85 10.51
CA PRO A 387 1.13 -7.20 9.21
C PRO A 387 2.49 -6.57 8.95
N ASP A 388 2.79 -5.41 9.53
CA ASP A 388 4.11 -4.75 9.45
C ASP A 388 5.21 -5.59 10.13
N LEU A 389 4.93 -6.13 11.31
CA LEU A 389 5.83 -7.06 12.00
C LEU A 389 6.01 -8.37 11.20
N ARG A 390 4.95 -8.86 10.56
CA ARG A 390 5.02 -10.01 9.65
C ARG A 390 5.89 -9.69 8.42
N ALA A 391 5.72 -8.52 7.81
CA ALA A 391 6.51 -8.06 6.67
C ALA A 391 7.99 -7.93 7.02
N ALA A 392 8.35 -7.34 8.18
CA ALA A 392 9.74 -7.25 8.65
C ALA A 392 10.37 -8.63 8.93
N THR A 393 9.56 -9.58 9.42
CA THR A 393 9.98 -10.97 9.65
C THR A 393 10.23 -11.70 8.33
N GLU A 394 9.28 -11.67 7.39
CA GLU A 394 9.44 -12.25 6.05
C GLU A 394 10.56 -11.57 5.25
N GLN A 395 10.79 -10.27 5.44
CA GLN A 395 11.89 -9.55 4.79
C GLN A 395 13.27 -9.99 5.33
N THR A 396 13.36 -10.40 6.61
CA THR A 396 14.57 -11.02 7.16
C THR A 396 14.79 -12.42 6.57
N THR A 397 13.71 -13.20 6.43
CA THR A 397 13.73 -14.49 5.74
C THR A 397 14.11 -14.34 4.25
N TYR A 398 13.64 -13.28 3.58
CA TYR A 398 13.99 -12.93 2.20
C TYR A 398 15.48 -12.63 2.06
N ALA A 399 16.06 -11.85 2.99
CA ALA A 399 17.48 -11.54 2.97
C ALA A 399 18.36 -12.79 3.10
N ASP A 400 18.02 -13.73 3.99
CA ASP A 400 18.75 -14.99 4.14
C ASP A 400 18.60 -15.90 2.91
N GLN A 401 17.39 -16.01 2.36
CA GLN A 401 17.18 -16.74 1.09
C GLN A 401 17.93 -16.10 -0.08
N ASN A 402 18.04 -14.76 -0.13
CA ASN A 402 18.84 -14.06 -1.13
C ASN A 402 20.33 -14.37 -0.96
N LEU A 403 20.86 -14.40 0.27
CA LEU A 403 22.23 -14.84 0.53
C LEU A 403 22.49 -16.27 -0.01
N ARG A 404 21.54 -17.20 0.18
CA ARG A 404 21.61 -18.55 -0.40
C ARG A 404 21.58 -18.54 -1.94
N VAL A 405 20.85 -17.61 -2.56
CA VAL A 405 20.86 -17.40 -4.02
C VAL A 405 22.20 -16.81 -4.48
N GLN A 406 22.74 -15.78 -3.80
CA GLN A 406 24.05 -15.20 -4.15
C GLN A 406 25.19 -16.22 -4.04
N HIS A 407 25.14 -17.12 -3.06
CA HIS A 407 26.06 -18.26 -2.98
C HIS A 407 25.89 -19.26 -4.13
N SER A 408 24.66 -19.47 -4.65
CA SER A 408 24.45 -20.35 -5.82
C SER A 408 25.04 -19.77 -7.11
N LEU A 409 25.10 -18.44 -7.26
CA LEU A 409 25.73 -17.78 -8.41
C LEU A 409 27.27 -17.88 -8.41
N ALA A 410 27.88 -18.35 -7.32
CA ALA A 410 29.31 -18.65 -7.25
C ALA A 410 29.67 -20.08 -7.70
N ILE A 411 28.67 -20.93 -7.96
CA ILE A 411 28.85 -22.31 -8.42
C ILE A 411 28.97 -22.31 -9.96
N PRO A 412 29.92 -23.06 -10.55
CA PRO A 412 30.08 -23.14 -11.99
C PRO A 412 28.81 -23.65 -12.70
N LYS A 413 28.62 -23.21 -13.94
CA LYS A 413 27.51 -23.62 -14.81
C LYS A 413 27.95 -24.69 -15.79
N LEU A 414 27.12 -25.69 -16.03
CA LEU A 414 27.38 -26.72 -17.04
C LEU A 414 26.56 -26.42 -18.30
N LEU A 415 27.22 -26.17 -19.42
CA LEU A 415 26.64 -26.20 -20.76
C LEU A 415 26.84 -27.61 -21.33
N VAL A 416 25.80 -28.20 -21.89
CA VAL A 416 25.88 -29.44 -22.69
C VAL A 416 25.21 -29.19 -24.02
N GLY A 417 25.82 -29.64 -25.11
CA GLY A 417 25.26 -29.46 -26.44
C GLY A 417 25.69 -30.53 -27.42
N VAL A 418 25.09 -30.45 -28.61
CA VAL A 418 25.50 -31.20 -29.79
C VAL A 418 25.95 -30.22 -30.87
N ASP A 419 26.91 -30.63 -31.69
CA ASP A 419 27.32 -29.89 -32.88
C ASP A 419 27.32 -30.81 -34.10
N TYR A 420 27.12 -30.19 -35.26
CA TYR A 420 27.23 -30.81 -36.56
C TYR A 420 28.05 -29.91 -37.46
N ALA A 421 29.07 -30.46 -38.13
CA ALA A 421 29.89 -29.74 -39.09
C ALA A 421 29.93 -30.49 -40.42
N SER A 422 29.50 -29.85 -41.50
CA SER A 422 29.47 -30.48 -42.83
C SER A 422 30.87 -30.84 -43.36
N GLN A 423 31.85 -29.98 -43.09
CA GLN A 423 33.26 -30.06 -43.51
C GLN A 423 34.16 -29.46 -42.43
N GLY A 424 35.49 -29.56 -42.59
CA GLY A 424 36.47 -28.83 -41.77
C GLY A 424 36.70 -29.38 -40.35
N ASN A 425 36.12 -30.53 -40.01
CA ASN A 425 36.38 -31.27 -38.76
C ASN A 425 36.98 -32.66 -39.10
N THR A 426 37.28 -33.48 -38.09
CA THR A 426 37.96 -34.79 -38.16
C THR A 426 37.40 -35.74 -39.24
N TYR A 427 36.10 -35.63 -39.53
CA TYR A 427 35.43 -36.35 -40.62
C TYR A 427 34.44 -35.40 -41.33
N PRO A 428 34.17 -35.57 -42.63
CA PRO A 428 33.02 -34.93 -43.29
C PRO A 428 31.71 -35.37 -42.61
N HIS A 429 30.75 -34.46 -42.51
CA HIS A 429 29.50 -34.67 -41.76
C HIS A 429 29.73 -35.10 -40.29
N TYR A 430 30.70 -34.47 -39.63
CA TYR A 430 30.97 -34.68 -38.20
C TYR A 430 29.72 -34.37 -37.35
N PHE A 431 29.48 -35.21 -36.35
CA PHE A 431 28.49 -34.98 -35.31
C PHE A 431 29.17 -35.16 -33.94
N GLY A 432 29.14 -34.13 -33.11
CA GLY A 432 29.80 -34.07 -31.82
C GLY A 432 28.83 -33.92 -30.65
N VAL A 433 29.32 -34.28 -29.48
CA VAL A 433 28.71 -33.94 -28.18
C VAL A 433 29.75 -33.15 -27.40
N GLN A 434 29.36 -31.99 -26.91
CA GLN A 434 30.26 -31.07 -26.21
C GLN A 434 29.73 -30.75 -24.81
N SER A 435 30.65 -30.53 -23.88
CA SER A 435 30.35 -29.97 -22.57
C SER A 435 31.36 -28.86 -22.24
N ALA A 436 30.85 -27.76 -21.72
CA ALA A 436 31.63 -26.62 -21.28
C ALA A 436 31.24 -26.24 -19.85
N ILE A 437 32.20 -25.78 -19.05
CA ILE A 437 31.97 -25.41 -17.65
C ILE A 437 32.71 -24.11 -17.31
N ASP A 438 31.95 -23.09 -16.91
CA ASP A 438 32.49 -21.79 -16.51
C ASP A 438 33.25 -21.94 -15.18
N LEU A 439 34.58 -21.78 -15.15
CA LEU A 439 35.38 -21.91 -13.93
C LEU A 439 35.59 -20.53 -13.22
N PRO A 440 34.95 -20.26 -12.07
CA PRO A 440 35.01 -18.97 -11.40
C PRO A 440 36.34 -18.78 -10.62
N VAL A 441 37.42 -18.51 -11.34
CA VAL A 441 38.75 -18.27 -10.75
C VAL A 441 38.77 -16.95 -9.98
N PHE A 442 38.47 -15.83 -10.66
CA PHE A 442 38.57 -14.47 -10.12
C PHE A 442 37.23 -13.90 -9.59
N ASN A 443 36.13 -14.15 -10.31
CA ASN A 443 34.79 -13.73 -9.91
C ASN A 443 33.99 -14.93 -9.39
N ARG A 444 33.82 -14.97 -8.07
CA ARG A 444 33.01 -15.94 -7.31
C ARG A 444 31.79 -15.26 -6.68
N ASN A 445 31.25 -14.23 -7.34
CA ASN A 445 30.16 -13.38 -6.85
C ASN A 445 30.44 -12.71 -5.48
N GLN A 446 31.72 -12.58 -5.08
CA GLN A 446 32.10 -12.30 -3.69
C GLN A 446 31.58 -10.97 -3.13
N GLY A 447 31.47 -9.93 -3.98
CA GLY A 447 30.90 -8.64 -3.59
C GLY A 447 29.40 -8.74 -3.27
N ASN A 448 28.62 -9.42 -4.11
CA ASN A 448 27.18 -9.58 -3.91
C ASN A 448 26.85 -10.53 -2.75
N VAL A 449 27.68 -11.56 -2.52
CA VAL A 449 27.60 -12.41 -1.33
C VAL A 449 27.83 -11.59 -0.04
N GLN A 450 28.86 -10.74 -0.01
CA GLN A 450 29.11 -9.86 1.14
C GLN A 450 28.00 -8.82 1.31
N ALA A 451 27.48 -8.23 0.23
CA ALA A 451 26.34 -7.31 0.27
C ALA A 451 25.07 -7.98 0.82
N ALA A 452 24.75 -9.21 0.38
CA ALA A 452 23.62 -9.97 0.91
C ALA A 452 23.79 -10.33 2.40
N LYS A 453 25.02 -10.66 2.84
CA LYS A 453 25.35 -10.92 4.25
C LYS A 453 25.13 -9.66 5.12
N ILE A 454 25.52 -8.49 4.64
CA ILE A 454 25.22 -7.20 5.30
C ILE A 454 23.71 -6.95 5.30
N GLY A 455 23.02 -7.27 4.20
CA GLY A 455 21.56 -7.18 4.08
C GLY A 455 20.81 -7.98 5.15
N VAL A 456 21.24 -9.21 5.46
CA VAL A 456 20.67 -10.02 6.56
C VAL A 456 20.81 -9.31 7.91
N GLN A 457 21.98 -8.74 8.19
CA GLN A 457 22.23 -7.99 9.43
C GLN A 457 21.36 -6.73 9.49
N GLN A 458 21.24 -5.99 8.39
CA GLN A 458 20.38 -4.82 8.27
C GLN A 458 18.90 -5.17 8.52
N THR A 459 18.38 -6.25 7.94
CA THR A 459 17.00 -6.69 8.17
C THR A 459 16.76 -7.15 9.61
N GLY A 460 17.73 -7.80 10.24
CA GLY A 460 17.63 -8.20 11.65
C GLY A 460 17.56 -6.98 12.60
N ILE A 461 18.33 -5.93 12.33
CA ILE A 461 18.27 -4.66 13.08
C ILE A 461 16.93 -3.96 12.83
N ALA A 462 16.47 -3.91 11.57
CA ALA A 462 15.18 -3.31 11.21
C ALA A 462 14.00 -4.01 11.91
N LEU A 463 13.99 -5.35 11.95
CA LEU A 463 13.01 -6.14 12.68
C LEU A 463 13.02 -5.85 14.20
N GLY A 464 14.19 -5.59 14.78
CA GLY A 464 14.30 -5.11 16.16
C GLY A 464 13.61 -3.75 16.36
N GLY A 465 13.81 -2.82 15.44
CA GLY A 465 13.12 -1.52 15.42
C GLY A 465 11.60 -1.66 15.28
N THR A 466 11.12 -2.52 14.36
CA THR A 466 9.69 -2.78 14.18
C THR A 466 9.05 -3.35 15.45
N LYS A 467 9.73 -4.26 16.17
CA LYS A 467 9.24 -4.79 17.45
C LYS A 467 9.10 -3.72 18.53
N LEU A 468 10.09 -2.85 18.67
CA LEU A 468 10.03 -1.73 19.62
C LEU A 468 8.89 -0.75 19.27
N GLN A 469 8.66 -0.49 17.98
CA GLN A 469 7.52 0.32 17.53
C GLN A 469 6.18 -0.35 17.85
N VAL A 470 6.04 -1.67 17.63
CA VAL A 470 4.84 -2.44 17.98
C VAL A 470 4.50 -2.30 19.47
N GLU A 471 5.51 -2.45 20.33
CA GLU A 471 5.34 -2.30 21.79
C GLU A 471 4.97 -0.87 22.17
N GLN A 472 5.64 0.13 21.61
CA GLN A 472 5.36 1.54 21.90
C GLN A 472 3.97 1.98 21.39
N ASP A 473 3.53 1.51 20.22
CA ASP A 473 2.19 1.78 19.71
C ASP A 473 1.11 1.26 20.66
N VAL A 474 1.25 0.03 21.15
CA VAL A 474 0.29 -0.61 22.06
C VAL A 474 0.29 0.07 23.43
N ASN A 475 1.47 0.36 23.99
CA ASN A 475 1.60 1.12 25.24
C ASN A 475 0.93 2.49 25.14
N THR A 476 1.21 3.23 24.05
CA THR A 476 0.66 4.56 23.80
C THR A 476 -0.86 4.52 23.62
N ALA A 477 -1.37 3.55 22.85
CA ALA A 477 -2.81 3.35 22.64
C ALA A 477 -3.54 3.04 23.95
N TYR A 478 -2.96 2.15 24.78
CA TYR A 478 -3.51 1.78 26.08
C TYR A 478 -3.53 2.97 27.05
N GLU A 479 -2.45 3.75 27.14
CA GLU A 479 -2.43 4.97 27.96
C GLU A 479 -3.44 6.02 27.49
N GLN A 480 -3.57 6.23 26.18
CA GLN A 480 -4.55 7.16 25.61
C GLN A 480 -5.99 6.72 25.92
N LEU A 481 -6.30 5.42 25.78
CA LEU A 481 -7.61 4.86 26.13
C LEU A 481 -7.90 5.01 27.63
N GLN A 482 -6.96 4.68 28.51
CA GLN A 482 -7.14 4.84 29.96
C GLN A 482 -7.43 6.30 30.33
N ARG A 483 -6.69 7.26 29.77
CA ARG A 483 -6.93 8.71 29.98
C ARG A 483 -8.28 9.16 29.41
N ALA A 484 -8.69 8.65 28.25
CA ALA A 484 -9.99 8.97 27.63
C ALA A 484 -11.17 8.42 28.42
N ILE A 485 -11.07 7.18 28.92
CA ILE A 485 -12.06 6.55 29.80
C ILE A 485 -12.19 7.32 31.12
N GLN A 486 -11.07 7.64 31.78
CA GLN A 486 -11.08 8.42 33.01
C GLN A 486 -11.74 9.79 32.81
N LEU A 487 -11.41 10.49 31.73
CA LEU A 487 -12.05 11.77 31.37
C LEU A 487 -13.55 11.60 31.10
N ARG A 488 -13.96 10.58 30.33
CA ARG A 488 -15.37 10.28 30.07
C ARG A 488 -16.16 9.95 31.34
N GLN A 489 -15.55 9.29 32.31
CA GLN A 489 -16.14 8.94 33.61
C GLN A 489 -16.37 10.16 34.51
N THR A 490 -15.66 11.28 34.32
CA THR A 490 -15.97 12.55 35.03
C THR A 490 -17.31 13.15 34.61
N ILE A 491 -17.82 12.80 33.42
CA ILE A 491 -19.07 13.32 32.88
C ILE A 491 -20.25 12.47 33.37
N THR A 492 -20.78 12.85 34.53
CA THR A 492 -21.95 12.21 35.15
C THR A 492 -23.27 12.67 34.50
N PRO A 493 -24.37 11.90 34.62
CA PRO A 493 -25.70 12.33 34.17
C PRO A 493 -26.17 13.64 34.83
N ASP A 494 -25.78 13.86 36.09
CA ASP A 494 -26.04 15.09 36.84
C ASP A 494 -25.25 16.29 36.27
N TYR A 495 -23.98 16.11 35.87
CA TYR A 495 -23.21 17.15 35.19
C TYR A 495 -23.87 17.54 33.85
N LEU A 496 -24.33 16.56 33.07
CA LEU A 496 -25.06 16.81 31.81
C LEU A 496 -26.35 17.58 32.05
N ALA A 497 -27.13 17.20 33.08
CA ALA A 497 -28.38 17.88 33.44
C ALA A 497 -28.16 19.32 33.90
N ARG A 498 -27.13 19.58 34.73
CA ARG A 498 -26.75 20.95 35.15
C ARG A 498 -26.35 21.81 33.95
N THR A 499 -25.42 21.30 33.13
CA THR A 499 -24.90 22.01 31.95
C THR A 499 -26.02 22.35 30.96
N ALA A 500 -26.97 21.43 30.72
CA ALA A 500 -28.10 21.66 29.81
C ALA A 500 -29.01 22.85 30.21
N ASN A 501 -29.14 23.15 31.50
CA ASN A 501 -29.99 24.23 31.98
C ASN A 501 -29.33 25.62 31.83
N VAL A 502 -28.00 25.72 31.94
CA VAL A 502 -27.26 27.01 31.97
C VAL A 502 -27.62 27.95 30.82
N SER A 503 -27.73 27.45 29.58
CA SER A 503 -28.08 28.27 28.40
C SER A 503 -29.53 28.75 28.40
N ARG A 504 -30.47 27.83 28.69
CA ARG A 504 -31.91 28.14 28.79
C ARG A 504 -32.16 29.23 29.82
N ASP A 505 -31.48 29.12 30.97
CA ASP A 505 -31.63 30.04 32.08
C ASP A 505 -30.91 31.36 31.77
N ALA A 506 -29.70 31.37 31.20
CA ALA A 506 -28.97 32.60 30.87
C ALA A 506 -29.76 33.58 29.98
N VAL A 507 -30.34 33.10 28.87
CA VAL A 507 -31.16 33.95 27.98
C VAL A 507 -32.45 34.40 28.67
N THR A 508 -33.05 33.55 29.51
CA THR A 508 -34.29 33.87 30.24
C THR A 508 -34.05 34.91 31.34
N ASP A 509 -32.98 34.74 32.12
CA ASP A 509 -32.53 35.63 33.18
C ASP A 509 -32.21 37.02 32.63
N TYR A 510 -31.42 37.09 31.55
CA TYR A 510 -31.01 38.38 30.97
C TYR A 510 -32.21 39.14 30.37
N ASN A 511 -33.12 38.45 29.67
CA ASN A 511 -34.35 39.06 29.19
C ASN A 511 -35.28 39.54 30.33
N ARG A 512 -35.27 38.85 31.47
CA ARG A 512 -35.99 39.24 32.69
C ARG A 512 -35.24 40.27 33.56
N ARG A 513 -34.03 40.70 33.17
CA ARG A 513 -33.13 41.57 33.94
C ARG A 513 -32.75 41.01 35.33
N LEU A 514 -32.71 39.68 35.47
CA LEU A 514 -32.25 38.98 36.68
C LEU A 514 -30.72 38.89 36.74
N ILE A 515 -30.04 39.01 35.61
CA ILE A 515 -28.58 39.13 35.49
C ILE A 515 -28.22 40.29 34.56
N ASP A 516 -26.98 40.78 34.69
CA ASP A 516 -26.42 41.81 33.82
C ASP A 516 -25.79 41.20 32.54
N LEU A 517 -25.31 42.05 31.62
CA LEU A 517 -24.68 41.58 30.38
C LEU A 517 -23.36 40.83 30.62
N VAL A 518 -22.57 41.19 31.63
CA VAL A 518 -21.31 40.50 31.93
C VAL A 518 -21.61 39.07 32.35
N SER A 519 -22.54 38.87 33.29
CA SER A 519 -22.99 37.56 33.74
C SER A 519 -23.67 36.75 32.61
N PHE A 520 -24.40 37.41 31.70
CA PHE A 520 -24.97 36.74 30.52
C PHE A 520 -23.88 36.19 29.60
N ILE A 521 -22.91 37.02 29.19
CA ILE A 521 -21.81 36.62 28.31
C ILE A 521 -20.95 35.52 28.95
N ASP A 522 -20.72 35.60 30.27
CA ASP A 522 -19.96 34.58 31.00
C ASP A 522 -20.70 33.22 31.02
N LYS A 523 -21.99 33.20 31.41
CA LYS A 523 -22.82 31.98 31.33
C LYS A 523 -22.88 31.41 29.91
N PHE A 524 -23.01 32.27 28.90
CA PHE A 524 -23.10 31.91 27.49
C PHE A 524 -21.81 31.23 27.00
N ARG A 525 -20.64 31.81 27.29
CA ARG A 525 -19.33 31.22 26.98
C ARG A 525 -19.09 29.92 27.74
N ALA A 526 -19.35 29.90 29.05
CA ALA A 526 -19.18 28.71 29.87
C ALA A 526 -20.02 27.53 29.36
N TYR A 527 -21.26 27.79 28.92
CA TYR A 527 -22.08 26.78 28.25
C TYR A 527 -21.53 26.36 26.89
N LYS A 528 -21.15 27.33 26.03
CA LYS A 528 -20.58 27.05 24.70
C LYS A 528 -19.38 26.12 24.80
N ASP A 529 -18.43 26.46 25.68
CA ASP A 529 -17.18 25.73 25.83
C ASP A 529 -17.41 24.37 26.52
N ALA A 530 -18.40 24.25 27.42
CA ALA A 530 -18.81 22.95 27.97
C ALA A 530 -19.41 22.03 26.90
N GLN A 531 -20.29 22.52 26.02
CA GLN A 531 -20.88 21.70 24.95
C GLN A 531 -19.83 21.27 23.90
N LEU A 532 -18.91 22.16 23.52
CA LEU A 532 -17.81 21.82 22.64
C LEU A 532 -16.87 20.77 23.28
N ASN A 533 -16.55 20.92 24.57
CA ASN A 533 -15.76 19.94 25.32
C ASN A 533 -16.47 18.57 25.43
N LEU A 534 -17.79 18.52 25.56
CA LEU A 534 -18.53 17.25 25.51
C LEU A 534 -18.38 16.53 24.16
N ILE A 535 -18.42 17.26 23.04
CA ILE A 535 -18.16 16.69 21.70
C ILE A 535 -16.73 16.16 21.61
N ASP A 536 -15.75 16.92 22.10
CA ASP A 536 -14.34 16.51 22.10
C ASP A 536 -14.06 15.31 23.01
N ILE A 537 -14.72 15.19 24.17
CA ILE A 537 -14.63 14.00 25.04
C ILE A 537 -15.21 12.77 24.34
N GLY A 538 -16.35 12.91 23.66
CA GLY A 538 -16.95 11.83 22.86
C GLY A 538 -16.04 11.36 21.71
N ASN A 539 -15.50 12.31 20.92
CA ASN A 539 -14.56 11.97 19.84
C ASN A 539 -13.26 11.34 20.39
N ARG A 540 -12.68 11.89 21.47
CA ARG A 540 -11.43 11.35 22.07
C ARG A 540 -11.55 9.90 22.53
N LEU A 541 -12.69 9.49 23.09
CA LEU A 541 -12.92 8.10 23.47
C LEU A 541 -12.94 7.19 22.22
N LEU A 542 -13.76 7.53 21.22
CA LEU A 542 -13.86 6.78 19.97
C LEU A 542 -12.48 6.67 19.26
N GLN A 543 -11.73 7.76 19.17
CA GLN A 543 -10.39 7.77 18.58
C GLN A 543 -9.42 6.85 19.35
N ALA A 544 -9.47 6.84 20.69
CA ALA A 544 -8.59 6.01 21.51
C ALA A 544 -8.93 4.50 21.43
N GLU A 545 -10.22 4.15 21.36
CA GLU A 545 -10.67 2.77 21.10
C GLU A 545 -10.16 2.27 19.75
N GLN A 546 -10.26 3.11 18.70
CA GLN A 546 -9.79 2.75 17.37
C GLN A 546 -8.27 2.76 17.24
N GLN A 547 -7.55 3.58 18.03
CA GLN A 547 -6.09 3.51 18.17
C GLN A 547 -5.64 2.17 18.77
N VAL A 548 -6.40 1.57 19.69
CA VAL A 548 -6.14 0.21 20.21
C VAL A 548 -6.47 -0.87 19.18
N ASN A 549 -7.60 -0.77 18.46
CA ASN A 549 -7.93 -1.66 17.34
C ASN A 549 -6.83 -1.64 16.25
N PHE A 550 -6.30 -0.45 15.93
CA PHE A 550 -5.19 -0.26 14.99
C PHE A 550 -3.88 -0.86 15.51
N ALA A 551 -3.47 -0.51 16.74
CA ALA A 551 -2.21 -0.95 17.33
C ALA A 551 -2.12 -2.48 17.50
N THR A 552 -3.25 -3.16 17.70
CA THR A 552 -3.36 -4.62 17.79
C THR A 552 -3.67 -5.32 16.47
N ASN A 553 -4.21 -4.61 15.47
CA ASN A 553 -4.85 -5.16 14.26
C ASN A 553 -6.05 -6.11 14.56
N ALA A 554 -6.68 -5.98 15.73
CA ALA A 554 -7.85 -6.77 16.13
C ALA A 554 -9.14 -5.94 16.12
N LYS A 555 -10.30 -6.57 16.35
CA LYS A 555 -11.49 -5.86 16.85
C LYS A 555 -11.61 -6.12 18.35
N VAL A 556 -11.08 -5.19 19.14
CA VAL A 556 -11.21 -5.16 20.60
C VAL A 556 -12.50 -4.42 20.99
N PHE A 557 -12.83 -3.37 20.24
CA PHE A 557 -14.02 -2.53 20.38
C PHE A 557 -14.78 -2.45 19.03
#